data_AF-A0A526YG90-F1
#
_entry.id   AF-A0A526YG90-F1
#
_cell.length_a   1.000
_cell.length_b   1.000
_cell.length_c   1.000
_cell.angle_alpha   90.00
_cell.angle_beta   90.00
_cell.angle_gamma   90.00
#
_symmetry.space_group_name_H-M   'P 1'
#
loop_
_entity.id
_entity.type
_entity.pdbx_description
1 polymer ?
#
loop_
_entity_poly.entity_id
_entity_poly.type
_entity_poly.pdbx_seq_one_letter_code
_entity_poly.pdbx_strand_id
1 'polypeptide(L)'
;LLDQEIVEWEAIVVDDASTDATAAIIAGYVEHDARFRTLSSCAYSAAGARNSGISTACGRWLMFLDADDWVGAGFLAKMLAALEAAPDAVAAYCGSRRVMPDGELTPSS
;
A
#
# COMPACT_ATOMS: atom_id res chain seq x y z
N LEU A 1 -5.72 0.05 -5.37
CA LEU A 1 -4.71 -0.97 -5.74
C LEU A 1 -5.18 -1.87 -6.88
N LEU A 2 -6.45 -2.29 -6.93
CA LEU A 2 -6.95 -3.18 -7.99
C LEU A 2 -6.71 -2.67 -9.42
N ASP A 3 -6.87 -1.36 -9.63
CA ASP A 3 -6.79 -0.71 -10.95
C ASP A 3 -5.34 -0.42 -11.41
N GLN A 4 -4.31 -0.97 -10.77
CA GLN A 4 -2.94 -0.72 -11.22
C GLN A 4 -2.71 -1.25 -12.64
N GLU A 5 -2.02 -0.46 -13.47
CA GLU A 5 -1.71 -0.80 -14.87
C GLU A 5 -0.80 -2.02 -15.02
N ILE A 6 -0.04 -2.35 -13.97
CA ILE A 6 0.78 -3.56 -13.89
C ILE A 6 0.15 -4.56 -12.92
N VAL A 7 0.35 -5.84 -13.19
CA VAL A 7 -0.24 -6.95 -12.40
C VAL A 7 0.76 -7.67 -11.49
N GLU A 8 2.06 -7.48 -11.72
CA GLU A 8 3.14 -8.11 -10.96
C GLU A 8 3.41 -7.36 -9.64
N TRP A 9 2.52 -7.56 -8.67
CA TRP A 9 2.66 -7.03 -7.30
C TRP A 9 1.91 -7.90 -6.29
N GLU A 10 2.29 -7.77 -5.03
CA GLU A 10 1.52 -8.29 -3.89
C GLU A 10 1.17 -7.14 -2.94
N ALA A 11 0.04 -7.28 -2.24
CA ALA A 11 -0.38 -6.38 -1.17
C ALA A 11 -0.50 -7.18 0.13
N ILE A 12 0.38 -6.88 1.08
CA ILE A 12 0.35 -7.46 2.42
C ILE A 12 -0.36 -6.49 3.35
N VAL A 13 -1.62 -6.79 3.65
CA VAL A 13 -2.45 -5.98 4.54
C VAL A 13 -2.26 -6.48 5.97
N VAL A 14 -1.62 -5.66 6.80
CA VAL A 14 -1.37 -5.99 8.20
C VAL A 14 -2.47 -5.39 9.07
N ASP A 15 -3.37 -6.23 9.57
CA ASP A 15 -4.40 -5.83 10.54
C ASP A 15 -3.81 -5.84 11.96
N ASP A 16 -3.54 -4.66 12.50
CA ASP A 16 -2.89 -4.47 13.80
C ASP A 16 -3.92 -4.28 14.93
N ALA A 17 -4.77 -5.30 15.10
CA ALA A 17 -5.82 -5.39 16.10
C ALA A 17 -6.99 -4.39 15.91
N SER A 18 -7.50 -4.27 14.68
CA SER A 18 -8.72 -3.51 14.42
C SER A 18 -9.92 -4.07 15.20
N THR A 19 -10.82 -3.19 15.64
CA THR A 19 -12.02 -3.54 16.43
C THR A 19 -13.33 -3.35 15.67
N ASP A 20 -13.24 -2.93 14.41
CA ASP A 20 -14.36 -2.66 13.52
C ASP A 20 -14.46 -3.75 12.43
N ALA A 21 -15.09 -3.44 11.30
CA ALA A 21 -15.30 -4.38 10.19
C ALA A 21 -14.03 -4.65 9.35
N THR A 22 -12.89 -4.04 9.68
CA THR A 22 -11.65 -4.10 8.88
C THR A 22 -11.24 -5.54 8.54
N ALA A 23 -11.21 -6.44 9.52
CA ALA A 23 -10.83 -7.83 9.30
C ALA A 23 -11.75 -8.55 8.28
N ALA A 24 -13.07 -8.30 8.35
CA ALA A 24 -14.04 -8.88 7.43
C ALA A 24 -13.89 -8.33 6.00
N ILE A 25 -13.60 -7.03 5.87
CA ILE A 25 -13.34 -6.38 4.58
C ILE A 25 -12.08 -6.97 3.94
N ILE A 26 -10.99 -7.09 4.71
CA ILE A 26 -9.72 -7.67 4.22
C ILE A 26 -9.94 -9.10 3.72
N ALA A 27 -10.68 -9.92 4.48
CA ALA A 27 -10.99 -11.29 4.08
C ALA A 27 -11.69 -11.35 2.71
N GLY A 28 -12.62 -10.43 2.45
CA GLY A 28 -13.26 -10.30 1.14
C GLY A 28 -12.27 -10.06 0.00
N TYR A 29 -11.29 -9.17 0.18
CA TYR A 29 -10.27 -8.93 -0.85
C TYR A 29 -9.35 -10.14 -1.06
N VAL A 30 -8.90 -10.79 0.02
CA VAL A 30 -8.04 -11.97 -0.03
C VAL A 30 -8.73 -13.15 -0.72
N GLU A 31 -10.05 -13.31 -0.53
CA GLU A 31 -10.83 -14.36 -1.19
C GLU A 31 -10.94 -14.16 -2.70
N HIS A 32 -11.02 -12.91 -3.16
CA HIS A 32 -11.31 -12.58 -4.57
C HIS A 32 -10.07 -12.29 -5.41
N ASP A 33 -8.95 -11.90 -4.81
CA ASP A 33 -7.73 -11.52 -5.53
C ASP A 33 -6.48 -12.05 -4.82
N ALA A 34 -5.81 -13.00 -5.47
CA ALA A 34 -4.62 -13.69 -4.95
C ALA A 34 -3.41 -12.76 -4.74
N ARG A 35 -3.43 -11.53 -5.26
CA ARG A 35 -2.40 -10.52 -4.99
C ARG A 35 -2.50 -9.99 -3.55
N PHE A 36 -3.64 -10.13 -2.89
CA PHE A 36 -3.83 -9.69 -1.51
C PHE A 36 -3.56 -10.82 -0.52
N ARG A 37 -2.82 -10.50 0.53
CA ARG A 37 -2.54 -11.38 1.66
C ARG A 37 -2.75 -10.59 2.94
N THR A 38 -3.20 -11.26 4.00
CA THR A 38 -3.39 -10.63 5.31
C THR A 38 -2.41 -11.18 6.33
N LEU A 39 -1.99 -10.32 7.26
CA LEU A 39 -1.30 -10.67 8.49
C LEU A 39 -2.02 -10.04 9.66
N SER A 40 -2.28 -10.80 10.71
CA SER A 40 -2.69 -10.23 11.99
C SER A 40 -1.46 -9.83 12.79
N SER A 41 -1.52 -8.65 13.40
CA SER A 41 -0.48 -8.09 14.25
C SER A 41 -1.09 -7.61 15.57
N CYS A 42 -0.28 -7.60 16.62
CA CYS A 42 -0.61 -7.06 17.94
C CYS A 42 0.48 -6.09 18.40
N ALA A 43 1.08 -5.36 17.45
CA ALA A 43 2.15 -4.41 17.72
C ALA A 43 1.62 -3.06 18.22
N TYR A 44 0.33 -2.78 17.96
CA TYR A 44 -0.36 -1.55 18.33
C TYR A 44 0.40 -0.30 17.87
N SER A 45 1.04 -0.38 16.70
CA SER A 45 1.81 0.71 16.10
C SER A 45 1.99 0.49 14.59
N ALA A 46 1.89 1.58 13.84
CA ALA A 46 2.14 1.56 12.39
C ALA A 46 3.54 1.04 12.04
N ALA A 47 4.56 1.37 12.86
CA ALA A 47 5.92 0.87 12.65
C ALA A 47 6.01 -0.65 12.83
N GLY A 48 5.38 -1.21 13.88
CA GLY A 48 5.36 -2.65 14.11
C GLY A 48 4.58 -3.42 13.04
N ALA A 49 3.46 -2.86 12.60
CA ALA A 49 2.69 -3.41 11.48
C ALA A 49 3.52 -3.44 10.18
N ARG A 50 4.18 -2.32 9.83
CA ARG A 50 5.06 -2.25 8.65
C ARG A 50 6.23 -3.24 8.75
N ASN A 51 6.88 -3.35 9.90
CA ASN A 51 7.98 -4.30 10.10
C ASN A 51 7.53 -5.76 9.90
N SER A 52 6.32 -6.11 10.35
CA SER A 52 5.73 -7.43 10.12
C SER A 52 5.52 -7.68 8.63
N GLY A 53 4.96 -6.70 7.90
CA GLY A 53 4.83 -6.76 6.45
C GLY A 53 6.18 -6.94 5.74
N ILE A 54 7.18 -6.11 6.07
CA ILE A 54 8.54 -6.18 5.50
C ILE A 54 9.14 -7.58 5.65
N SER A 55 8.99 -8.22 6.81
CA SER A 55 9.58 -9.53 7.09
C SER A 55 9.01 -10.69 6.27
N THR A 56 7.88 -10.49 5.58
CA THR A 56 7.18 -11.54 4.82
C THR A 56 7.02 -11.21 3.34
N ALA A 57 7.33 -9.97 2.94
CA ALA A 57 7.32 -9.53 1.55
C ALA A 57 8.36 -10.25 0.72
N CYS A 58 8.01 -10.61 -0.52
CA CYS A 58 8.91 -11.25 -1.47
C CYS A 58 9.26 -10.34 -2.67
N GLY A 59 8.59 -9.19 -2.79
CA GLY A 59 8.88 -8.19 -3.83
C GLY A 59 10.30 -7.62 -3.74
N ARG A 60 10.89 -7.31 -4.91
CA ARG A 60 12.19 -6.62 -5.01
C ARG A 60 12.14 -5.21 -4.42
N TRP A 61 11.00 -4.55 -4.55
CA TRP A 61 10.75 -3.20 -4.08
C TRP A 61 9.59 -3.21 -3.09
N LEU A 62 9.65 -2.31 -2.11
CA LEU A 62 8.59 -2.12 -1.13
C LEU A 62 7.93 -0.77 -1.35
N MET A 63 6.59 -0.78 -1.30
CA MET A 63 5.77 0.41 -1.23
C MET A 63 4.99 0.37 0.08
N PHE A 64 5.04 1.47 0.83
CA PHE A 64 4.18 1.66 2.00
C PHE A 64 2.97 2.50 1.59
N LEU A 65 1.78 2.02 1.93
CA LEU A 65 0.52 2.71 1.69
C LEU A 65 -0.31 2.62 2.97
N ASP A 66 -0.67 3.77 3.54
CA ASP A 66 -1.50 3.82 4.73
C ASP A 66 -2.97 3.49 4.37
N ALA A 67 -3.73 2.96 5.32
CA ALA A 67 -5.06 2.37 5.06
C ALA A 67 -6.14 3.40 4.69
N ASP A 68 -5.89 4.68 4.96
CA ASP A 68 -6.72 5.83 4.63
C ASP A 68 -6.31 6.55 3.34
N ASP A 69 -5.31 6.02 2.62
CA ASP A 69 -4.79 6.56 1.37
C ASP A 69 -5.08 5.66 0.15
N TRP A 70 -4.98 6.24 -1.04
CA TRP A 70 -5.03 5.50 -2.31
C TRP A 70 -4.07 6.06 -3.34
N VAL A 71 -3.77 5.24 -4.35
CA VAL A 71 -2.92 5.60 -5.48
C VAL A 71 -3.65 5.37 -6.81
N GLY A 72 -3.37 6.23 -7.80
CA GLY A 72 -3.95 6.11 -9.14
C GLY A 72 -3.36 4.94 -9.95
N ALA A 73 -4.07 4.52 -10.99
CA ALA A 73 -3.77 3.32 -11.81
C ALA A 73 -2.30 3.21 -12.29
N GLY A 74 -1.69 4.31 -12.74
CA GLY A 74 -0.30 4.30 -13.22
C GLY A 74 0.77 4.49 -12.15
N PHE A 75 0.43 4.43 -10.85
CA PHE A 75 1.38 4.74 -9.78
C PHE A 75 2.57 3.78 -9.75
N LEU A 76 2.31 2.47 -9.66
CA LEU A 76 3.39 1.47 -9.58
C LEU A 76 4.29 1.50 -10.82
N ALA A 77 3.70 1.61 -12.01
CA ALA A 77 4.44 1.70 -13.27
C ALA A 77 5.40 2.91 -13.28
N LYS A 78 4.94 4.08 -12.82
CA LYS A 78 5.76 5.30 -12.76
C LYS A 78 6.90 5.18 -11.74
N MET A 79 6.63 4.61 -10.56
CA MET A 79 7.66 4.43 -9.54
C MET A 79 8.74 3.45 -10.00
N LEU A 80 8.35 2.33 -10.62
CA LEU A 80 9.30 1.37 -11.18
C LEU A 80 10.13 1.98 -12.32
N ALA A 81 9.50 2.69 -13.26
CA ALA A 81 10.21 3.35 -14.35
C ALA A 81 11.24 4.37 -13.83
N ALA A 82 10.93 5.09 -12.74
CA ALA A 82 11.87 6.01 -12.11
C ALA A 82 13.09 5.29 -11.49
N LEU A 83 12.86 4.14 -10.84
CA LEU A 83 13.92 3.31 -10.28
C LEU A 83 14.78 2.66 -11.38
N GLU A 84 14.18 2.23 -12.49
CA GLU A 84 14.90 1.65 -13.63
C GLU A 84 15.76 2.67 -14.37
N ALA A 85 15.29 3.92 -14.48
CA ALA A 85 16.02 5.00 -15.12
C ALA A 85 17.27 5.46 -14.32
N ALA A 86 17.36 5.10 -13.04
CA ALA A 86 18.47 5.45 -12.16
C ALA A 86 18.96 4.20 -11.42
N PRO A 87 19.88 3.40 -12.01
CA PRO A 87 20.30 2.11 -11.45
C PRO A 87 20.88 2.15 -10.03
N ASP A 88 21.43 3.29 -9.60
CA ASP A 88 21.97 3.51 -8.26
C ASP A 88 20.92 4.00 -7.25
N ALA A 89 19.67 4.22 -7.69
CA ALA A 89 18.60 4.67 -6.82
C ALA A 89 18.14 3.56 -5.88
N VAL A 90 17.97 3.93 -4.61
CA VAL A 90 17.46 3.03 -3.56
C VAL A 90 15.99 3.30 -3.20
N ALA A 91 15.42 4.39 -3.71
CA ALA A 91 14.04 4.80 -3.48
C ALA A 91 13.54 5.72 -4.60
N ALA A 92 12.22 5.71 -4.80
CA ALA A 92 11.50 6.68 -5.62
C ALA A 92 10.28 7.19 -4.83
N TYR A 93 9.89 8.44 -5.06
CA TYR A 93 8.72 9.06 -4.46
C TYR A 93 8.07 10.02 -5.46
N CYS A 94 6.82 10.39 -5.20
CA CYS A 94 6.13 11.44 -5.93
C CYS A 94 5.48 12.44 -4.97
N GLY A 95 4.93 13.52 -5.52
CA GLY A 95 4.05 14.39 -4.75
C GLY A 95 2.75 13.68 -4.40
N SER A 96 2.12 14.11 -3.31
CA SER A 96 0.78 13.70 -2.89
C SER A 96 -0.17 14.89 -2.89
N ARG A 97 -1.47 14.62 -2.81
CA ARG A 97 -2.51 15.63 -2.57
C ARG A 97 -3.30 15.19 -1.36
N ARG A 98 -3.60 16.13 -0.47
CA ARG A 98 -4.45 15.85 0.67
C ARG A 98 -5.91 15.96 0.25
N VAL A 99 -6.66 14.91 0.58
CA VAL A 99 -8.10 14.83 0.35
C VAL A 99 -8.79 14.87 1.71
N MET A 100 -9.83 15.69 1.81
CA MET A 100 -10.65 15.84 3.01
C MET A 100 -11.66 14.69 3.10
N PRO A 101 -12.25 14.41 4.29
CA PRO A 101 -13.21 13.32 4.43
C PRO A 101 -14.47 13.41 3.55
N ASP A 102 -14.81 14.62 3.08
CA ASP A 102 -15.89 14.89 2.11
C ASP A 102 -15.46 14.70 0.64
N GLY A 103 -14.18 14.35 0.41
CA GLY A 103 -13.61 14.17 -0.92
C GLY A 103 -13.02 15.45 -1.53
N GLU A 104 -13.11 16.60 -0.86
CA GLU A 104 -12.55 17.84 -1.39
C GLU A 104 -11.01 17.86 -1.31
N LEU A 105 -10.36 18.41 -2.34
CA LEU A 105 -8.93 18.63 -2.32
C LEU A 105 -8.61 19.84 -1.46
N THR A 106 -7.62 19.72 -0.57
CA THR A 106 -7.09 20.92 0.08
C THR A 106 -6.49 21.84 -0.98
N PRO A 107 -6.74 23.16 -0.92
CA PRO A 107 -6.10 24.12 -1.82
C PRO A 107 -4.59 23.92 -1.83
N SER A 108 -3.98 23.93 -3.01
CA SER A 108 -2.51 23.94 -3.13
C SER A 108 -1.99 25.22 -2.47
N SER A 109 -1.23 25.07 -1.38
CA SER A 109 -0.41 26.13 -0.79
C SER A 109 0.70 26.56 -1.73
#